data_AF-A0A954F8Y4-F1
#
_entry.id   AF-A0A954F8Y4-F1
#
_cell.length_a   1.000
_cell.length_b   1.000
_cell.length_c   1.000
_cell.angle_alpha   90.00
_cell.angle_beta   90.00
_cell.angle_gamma   90.00
#
_symmetry.space_group_name_H-M   'P 1'
#
loop_
_entity.id
_entity.type
_entity.pdbx_description
1 polymer ?
#
loop_
_entity_poly.entity_id
_entity_poly.type
_entity_poly.pdbx_seq_one_letter_code
_entity_poly.pdbx_strand_id
1 'polypeptide(L)'
;MSWEKLETINTWLKTQGPRSEAYWRVEGRLQLAEGRMEFYFKERNSAPERDSSQRLTAAVADFMRVQSDVHATESQKRRAKRGLARSAQPASSPVAALPSNVLGRDAWGARKANRSNLTRATDPWRYITIHHSALEKSIQSVGTSAGAKSALRKMQAYHMDSRKWGDLGYHFLIDPQGQVYQGRSLYWQGAHAGHDK
;
A
#
# COMPACT_ATOMS: atom_id res chain seq x y z
N MET A 1 -12.40 0.19 4.15
CA MET A 1 -13.18 -0.10 5.38
C MET A 1 -14.51 0.66 5.31
N SER A 2 -15.64 0.13 5.78
CA SER A 2 -16.91 0.91 5.87
C SER A 2 -17.01 1.64 7.22
N TRP A 3 -17.86 2.66 7.30
CA TRP A 3 -18.08 3.40 8.55
C TRP A 3 -18.73 2.51 9.62
N GLU A 4 -19.73 1.71 9.23
CA GLU A 4 -20.36 0.71 10.09
C GLU A 4 -19.34 -0.24 10.74
N LYS A 5 -18.35 -0.71 9.96
CA LYS A 5 -17.30 -1.57 10.48
C LYS A 5 -16.40 -0.86 11.49
N LEU A 6 -16.17 0.45 11.35
CA LEU A 6 -15.46 1.23 12.37
C LEU A 6 -16.26 1.37 13.65
N GLU A 7 -17.57 1.54 13.57
CA GLU A 7 -18.44 1.54 14.75
C GLU A 7 -18.50 0.17 15.42
N THR A 8 -18.49 -0.92 14.65
CA THR A 8 -18.34 -2.27 15.21
C THR A 8 -17.04 -2.41 16.00
N ILE A 9 -15.91 -1.97 15.45
CA ILE A 9 -14.60 -2.04 16.13
C ILE A 9 -14.60 -1.15 17.38
N ASN A 10 -15.13 0.07 17.29
CA ASN A 10 -15.26 1.01 18.41
C ASN A 10 -16.11 0.42 19.55
N THR A 11 -17.23 -0.20 19.21
CA THR A 11 -18.13 -0.85 20.16
C THR A 11 -17.48 -2.07 20.81
N TRP A 12 -16.79 -2.89 20.01
CA TRP A 12 -16.06 -4.04 20.51
C TRP A 12 -14.94 -3.62 21.48
N LEU A 13 -14.16 -2.59 21.15
CA LEU A 13 -13.11 -2.06 22.02
C LEU A 13 -13.64 -1.56 23.38
N LYS A 14 -14.86 -1.04 23.41
CA LYS A 14 -15.51 -0.56 24.65
C LYS A 14 -16.09 -1.70 25.49
N THR A 15 -16.66 -2.71 24.86
CA THR A 15 -17.46 -3.74 25.56
C THR A 15 -16.70 -5.02 25.83
N GLN A 16 -15.98 -5.54 24.83
CA GLN A 16 -15.26 -6.82 24.90
C GLN A 16 -13.76 -6.64 25.04
N GLY A 17 -13.20 -5.56 24.48
CA GLY A 17 -11.78 -5.24 24.52
C GLY A 17 -11.15 -5.37 25.92
N PRO A 18 -11.73 -4.83 27.01
CA PRO A 18 -11.16 -4.94 28.35
C PRO A 18 -10.93 -6.39 28.81
N ARG A 19 -11.69 -7.36 28.27
CA ARG A 19 -11.61 -8.78 28.59
C ARG A 19 -10.80 -9.60 27.57
N SER A 20 -10.42 -9.02 26.43
CA SER A 20 -9.68 -9.73 25.39
C SER A 20 -8.17 -9.77 25.69
N GLU A 21 -7.39 -10.48 24.87
CA GLU A 21 -5.93 -10.37 24.93
C GLU A 21 -5.47 -8.97 24.53
N ALA A 22 -4.32 -8.55 25.09
CA ALA A 22 -3.77 -7.22 24.84
C ALA A 22 -3.43 -7.00 23.36
N TYR A 23 -2.94 -8.04 22.68
CA TYR A 23 -2.64 -7.98 21.24
C TYR A 23 -3.86 -7.55 20.41
N TRP A 24 -5.02 -8.19 20.63
CA TRP A 24 -6.25 -7.89 19.89
C TRP A 24 -6.84 -6.53 20.22
N ARG A 25 -6.70 -6.07 21.47
CA ARG A 25 -7.06 -4.68 21.83
C ARG A 25 -6.22 -3.67 21.05
N VAL A 26 -4.90 -3.85 21.02
CA VAL A 26 -3.97 -2.96 20.32
C VAL A 26 -4.27 -2.98 18.82
N GLU A 27 -4.50 -4.16 18.25
CA GLU A 27 -4.84 -4.31 16.83
C GLU A 27 -6.17 -3.64 16.46
N GLY A 28 -7.21 -3.84 17.29
CA GLY A 28 -8.50 -3.17 17.10
C GLY A 28 -8.36 -1.65 17.15
N ARG A 29 -7.58 -1.12 18.10
CA ARG A 29 -7.31 0.32 18.23
C ARG A 29 -6.58 0.87 17.00
N LEU A 30 -5.60 0.13 16.46
CA LEU A 30 -4.91 0.49 15.22
C LEU A 30 -5.86 0.54 14.03
N GLN A 31 -6.67 -0.50 13.83
CA GLN A 31 -7.62 -0.54 12.70
C GLN A 31 -8.64 0.59 12.77
N LEU A 32 -9.11 0.91 13.98
CA LEU A 32 -10.03 2.02 14.21
C LEU A 32 -9.38 3.38 13.88
N ALA A 33 -8.14 3.61 14.33
CA ALA A 33 -7.39 4.83 14.04
C ALA A 33 -7.09 4.98 12.54
N GLU A 34 -6.59 3.91 11.89
CA GLU A 34 -6.29 3.88 10.46
C GLU A 34 -7.54 4.15 9.61
N GLY A 35 -8.68 3.56 10.00
CA GLY A 35 -9.95 3.78 9.31
C GLY A 35 -10.48 5.20 9.46
N ARG A 36 -10.47 5.77 10.68
CA ARG A 36 -10.88 7.17 10.88
C ARG A 36 -10.02 8.13 10.06
N MET A 37 -8.71 7.86 9.98
CA MET A 37 -7.79 8.62 9.15
C MET A 37 -8.13 8.49 7.65
N GLU A 38 -8.46 7.28 7.17
CA GLU A 38 -8.89 7.06 5.79
C GLU A 38 -10.14 7.87 5.44
N PHE A 39 -11.14 7.87 6.32
CA PHE A 39 -12.37 8.65 6.16
C PHE A 39 -12.12 10.16 6.20
N TYR A 40 -11.25 10.63 7.11
CA TYR A 40 -10.81 12.03 7.11
C TYR A 40 -10.24 12.44 5.75
N PHE A 41 -9.31 11.65 5.18
CA PHE A 41 -8.71 11.97 3.89
C PHE A 41 -9.71 11.94 2.72
N LYS A 42 -10.71 11.05 2.77
CA LYS A 42 -11.76 10.95 1.76
C LYS A 42 -12.72 12.14 1.78
N GLU A 43 -13.07 12.59 2.98
CA GLU A 43 -14.18 13.52 3.18
C GLU A 43 -13.73 14.95 3.50
N ARG A 44 -12.44 15.22 3.75
CA ARG A 44 -11.96 16.56 4.14
C ARG A 44 -12.32 17.70 3.17
N ASN A 45 -12.65 17.40 1.91
CA ASN A 45 -13.03 18.38 0.89
C ASN A 45 -14.55 18.45 0.67
N SER A 46 -15.34 17.60 1.33
CA SER A 46 -16.77 17.40 1.04
C SER A 46 -17.66 17.28 2.28
N ALA A 47 -17.11 16.95 3.45
CA ALA A 47 -17.82 16.89 4.72
C ALA A 47 -17.69 18.20 5.51
N PRO A 48 -18.64 18.50 6.42
CA PRO A 48 -18.49 19.58 7.37
C PRO A 48 -17.16 19.46 8.12
N GLU A 49 -16.42 20.57 8.21
CA GLU A 49 -15.07 20.62 8.80
C GLU A 49 -15.03 20.02 10.22
N ARG A 50 -16.11 20.21 10.99
CA ARG A 50 -16.29 19.67 12.35
C ARG A 50 -16.15 18.14 12.41
N ASP A 51 -16.77 17.42 11.49
CA ASP A 51 -16.80 15.94 11.51
C ASP A 51 -15.44 15.37 11.07
N SER A 52 -14.82 16.01 10.08
CA SER A 52 -13.50 15.64 9.59
C SER A 52 -12.41 15.85 10.66
N SER A 53 -12.44 17.00 11.34
CA SER A 53 -11.50 17.34 12.41
C SER A 53 -11.63 16.40 13.61
N GLN A 54 -12.86 16.05 14.01
CA GLN A 54 -13.08 15.09 15.11
C GLN A 54 -12.49 13.71 14.81
N ARG A 55 -12.64 13.22 13.57
CA ARG A 55 -12.07 11.92 13.16
C ARG A 55 -10.55 11.95 13.18
N LEU A 56 -9.94 13.04 12.71
CA LEU A 56 -8.50 13.23 12.75
C LEU A 56 -7.99 13.22 14.19
N THR A 57 -8.58 14.03 15.08
CA THR A 57 -8.20 14.09 16.49
C THR A 57 -8.32 12.72 17.15
N ALA A 58 -9.43 12.00 16.95
CA ALA A 58 -9.63 10.66 17.51
C ALA A 58 -8.64 9.63 16.95
N ALA A 59 -8.29 9.69 15.67
CA ALA A 59 -7.29 8.82 15.08
C ALA A 59 -5.89 9.08 15.66
N VAL A 60 -5.48 10.35 15.78
CA VAL A 60 -4.20 10.74 16.38
C VAL A 60 -4.09 10.27 17.83
N ALA A 61 -5.14 10.48 18.64
CA ALA A 61 -5.15 10.01 20.03
C ALA A 61 -4.96 8.49 20.14
N ASP A 62 -5.61 7.72 19.27
CA ASP A 62 -5.46 6.26 19.29
C ASP A 62 -4.08 5.80 18.79
N PHE A 63 -3.48 6.47 17.80
CA PHE A 63 -2.11 6.19 17.41
C PHE A 63 -1.11 6.48 18.54
N MET A 64 -1.29 7.59 19.27
CA MET A 64 -0.45 7.89 20.44
C MET A 64 -0.60 6.83 21.52
N ARG A 65 -1.83 6.39 21.82
CA ARG A 65 -2.08 5.30 22.78
C ARG A 65 -1.38 4.01 22.39
N VAL A 66 -1.40 3.63 21.12
CA VAL A 66 -0.68 2.44 20.64
C VAL A 66 0.83 2.60 20.75
N GLN A 67 1.36 3.79 20.47
CA GLN A 67 2.80 4.06 20.57
C GLN A 67 3.31 3.94 22.02
N SER A 68 2.50 4.35 23.00
CA SER A 68 2.82 4.26 24.42
C SER A 68 2.41 2.94 25.08
N ASP A 69 1.73 2.03 24.37
CA ASP A 69 1.22 0.79 24.94
C ASP A 69 2.38 -0.22 25.15
N VAL A 70 2.58 -0.66 26.39
CA VAL A 70 3.62 -1.63 26.75
C VAL A 70 3.39 -3.00 26.14
N HIS A 71 2.15 -3.33 25.78
CA HIS A 71 1.79 -4.59 25.14
C HIS A 71 1.78 -4.51 23.60
N ALA A 72 2.02 -3.34 23.01
CA ALA A 72 2.10 -3.21 21.56
C ALA A 72 3.41 -3.81 21.02
N THR A 73 3.27 -4.65 19.99
CA THR A 73 4.43 -5.17 19.25
C THR A 73 5.15 -4.06 18.49
N GLU A 74 6.41 -4.30 18.13
CA GLU A 74 7.18 -3.36 17.30
C GLU A 74 6.52 -3.07 15.95
N SER A 75 5.84 -4.05 15.35
CA SER A 75 5.08 -3.84 14.11
C SER A 75 3.90 -2.88 14.32
N GLN A 76 3.16 -3.05 15.43
CA GLN A 76 2.04 -2.19 15.80
C GLN A 76 2.50 -0.76 16.12
N LYS A 77 3.61 -0.60 16.86
CA LYS A 77 4.22 0.71 17.12
C LYS A 77 4.70 1.39 15.84
N ARG A 78 5.29 0.65 14.90
CA ARG A 78 5.67 1.18 13.57
C ARG A 78 4.45 1.63 12.77
N ARG A 79 3.34 0.88 12.79
CA ARG A 79 2.08 1.28 12.15
C ARG A 79 1.55 2.58 12.77
N ALA A 80 1.50 2.67 14.09
CA ALA A 80 1.08 3.88 14.79
C ALA A 80 1.95 5.10 14.46
N LYS A 81 3.27 4.93 14.46
CA LYS A 81 4.22 5.98 14.06
C LYS A 81 3.99 6.47 12.63
N ARG A 82 3.71 5.57 11.67
CA ARG A 82 3.34 5.96 10.30
C ARG A 82 2.00 6.70 10.25
N GLY A 83 1.02 6.29 11.06
CA GLY A 83 -0.26 6.99 11.19
C GLY A 83 -0.11 8.43 11.66
N LEU A 84 0.73 8.66 12.68
CA LEU A 84 1.08 10.00 13.19
C LEU A 84 1.84 10.84 12.17
N ALA A 85 2.79 10.24 11.45
CA ALA A 85 3.50 10.95 10.37
C ALA A 85 2.53 11.40 9.27
N ARG A 86 1.57 10.54 8.91
CA ARG A 86 0.54 10.84 7.90
C ARG A 86 -0.44 11.91 8.37
N SER A 87 -0.79 11.97 9.66
CA SER A 87 -1.67 13.03 10.18
C SER A 87 -1.06 14.43 10.13
N ALA A 88 0.27 14.53 10.09
CA ALA A 88 1.00 15.78 9.96
C ALA A 88 1.17 16.24 8.50
N GLN A 89 0.82 15.41 7.51
CA GLN A 89 0.97 15.76 6.11
C GLN A 89 -0.18 16.65 5.63
N PRO A 90 0.13 17.71 4.86
CA PRO A 90 -0.89 18.53 4.23
C PRO A 90 -1.67 17.73 3.19
N ALA A 91 -2.78 18.32 2.81
CA ALA A 91 -3.75 17.73 1.94
C ALA A 91 -3.29 17.55 0.49
N SER A 92 -2.45 16.55 0.18
CA SER A 92 -2.08 16.29 -1.22
C SER A 92 -3.25 15.65 -2.00
N SER A 93 -3.57 16.23 -3.15
CA SER A 93 -4.46 15.70 -4.19
C SER A 93 -3.99 14.35 -4.74
N PRO A 94 -4.89 13.53 -5.33
CA PRO A 94 -4.53 12.21 -5.82
C PRO A 94 -3.74 12.28 -7.13
N VAL A 95 -2.65 11.49 -7.16
CA VAL A 95 -1.88 11.00 -8.31
C VAL A 95 -1.11 12.06 -9.12
N ALA A 96 0.19 12.23 -8.82
CA ALA A 96 1.15 12.73 -9.82
C ALA A 96 2.61 12.30 -9.56
N ALA A 97 3.01 12.12 -8.29
CA ALA A 97 4.37 11.66 -7.96
C ALA A 97 4.36 10.23 -7.41
N LEU A 98 5.29 9.40 -7.88
CA LEU A 98 5.62 8.17 -7.17
C LEU A 98 6.00 8.52 -5.73
N PRO A 99 5.55 7.74 -4.73
CA PRO A 99 6.05 7.90 -3.37
C PRO A 99 7.59 7.89 -3.36
N SER A 100 8.22 8.72 -2.51
CA SER A 100 9.68 8.88 -2.46
C SER A 100 10.44 7.57 -2.15
N ASN A 101 9.74 6.57 -1.63
CA ASN A 101 10.26 5.24 -1.34
C ASN A 101 10.12 4.24 -2.52
N VAL A 102 9.70 4.68 -3.71
CA VAL A 102 9.61 3.85 -4.91
C VAL A 102 10.74 4.22 -5.88
N LEU A 103 11.58 3.24 -6.19
CA LEU A 103 12.62 3.34 -7.20
C LEU A 103 11.97 3.40 -8.59
N GLY A 104 12.17 4.53 -9.27
CA GLY A 104 11.66 4.74 -10.63
C GLY A 104 12.25 3.77 -11.64
N ARG A 105 11.63 3.72 -12.82
CA ARG A 105 12.03 2.83 -13.92
C ARG A 105 13.50 2.95 -14.34
N ASP A 106 14.03 4.16 -14.33
CA ASP A 106 15.43 4.41 -14.69
C ASP A 106 16.41 3.82 -13.67
N ALA A 107 16.01 3.73 -12.40
CA ALA A 107 16.87 3.22 -11.31
C ALA A 107 17.22 1.73 -11.45
N TRP A 108 16.45 0.98 -12.25
CA TRP A 108 16.69 -0.44 -12.54
C TRP A 108 16.97 -0.72 -14.03
N GLY A 109 17.03 0.31 -14.87
CA GLY A 109 17.29 0.19 -16.30
C GLY A 109 16.15 -0.43 -17.07
N ALA A 110 14.91 -0.01 -16.78
CA ALA A 110 13.74 -0.50 -17.49
C ALA A 110 13.78 -0.15 -18.97
N ARG A 111 13.43 -1.10 -19.84
CA ARG A 111 13.15 -0.82 -21.25
C ARG A 111 11.92 0.07 -21.40
N LYS A 112 11.87 0.86 -22.47
CA LYS A 112 10.67 1.63 -22.85
C LYS A 112 9.50 0.68 -23.09
N ALA A 113 8.32 1.06 -22.61
CA ALA A 113 7.10 0.30 -22.87
C ALA A 113 6.65 0.45 -24.33
N ASN A 114 6.17 -0.65 -24.93
CA ASN A 114 5.52 -0.63 -26.22
C ASN A 114 4.05 -0.23 -26.06
N ARG A 115 3.74 1.04 -26.34
CA ARG A 115 2.41 1.62 -26.15
C ARG A 115 1.33 1.00 -27.03
N SER A 116 1.68 0.40 -28.18
CA SER A 116 0.69 -0.25 -29.05
C SER A 116 0.04 -1.47 -28.38
N ASN A 117 0.71 -2.07 -27.38
CA ASN A 117 0.27 -3.27 -26.69
C ASN A 117 -0.14 -2.98 -25.24
N LEU A 118 -0.62 -1.75 -24.97
CA LEU A 118 -1.11 -1.33 -23.66
C LEU A 118 -2.56 -0.83 -23.76
N THR A 119 -3.37 -1.23 -22.78
CA THR A 119 -4.74 -0.73 -22.60
C THR A 119 -4.74 0.33 -21.53
N ARG A 120 -5.33 1.50 -21.81
CA ARG A 120 -5.43 2.60 -20.84
C ARG A 120 -6.35 2.20 -19.69
N ALA A 121 -5.96 2.49 -18.45
CA ALA A 121 -6.86 2.35 -17.31
C ALA A 121 -7.92 3.47 -17.35
N THR A 122 -9.19 3.09 -17.33
CA THR A 122 -10.34 4.02 -17.39
C THR A 122 -10.96 4.31 -16.04
N ASP A 123 -10.87 3.35 -15.10
CA ASP A 123 -11.50 3.43 -13.78
C ASP A 123 -10.48 3.65 -12.65
N PRO A 124 -10.89 4.25 -11.53
CA PRO A 124 -10.07 4.30 -10.32
C PRO A 124 -9.71 2.91 -9.82
N TRP A 125 -8.46 2.71 -9.41
CA TRP A 125 -8.00 1.46 -8.80
C TRP A 125 -8.69 1.22 -7.44
N ARG A 126 -9.40 0.09 -7.31
CA ARG A 126 -10.12 -0.30 -6.08
C ARG A 126 -9.52 -1.53 -5.38
N TYR A 127 -8.67 -2.28 -6.07
CA TYR A 127 -8.13 -3.56 -5.62
C TYR A 127 -6.62 -3.59 -5.81
N ILE A 128 -5.96 -4.43 -4.99
CA ILE A 128 -4.55 -4.78 -5.12
C ILE A 128 -4.48 -6.29 -5.27
N THR A 129 -3.82 -6.75 -6.33
CA THR A 129 -3.51 -8.17 -6.53
C THR A 129 -2.05 -8.41 -6.19
N ILE A 130 -1.78 -9.42 -5.35
CA ILE A 130 -0.43 -9.78 -4.92
C ILE A 130 0.00 -11.05 -5.66
N HIS A 131 1.18 -11.02 -6.27
CA HIS A 131 1.79 -12.17 -6.94
C HIS A 131 3.22 -12.36 -6.44
N HIS A 132 3.65 -13.62 -6.37
CA HIS A 132 5.08 -13.95 -6.41
C HIS A 132 5.57 -14.01 -7.88
N SER A 133 6.87 -13.86 -8.09
CA SER A 133 7.47 -13.77 -9.42
C SER A 133 7.59 -15.10 -10.17
N ALA A 134 7.49 -16.24 -9.46
CA ALA A 134 7.76 -17.59 -9.99
C ALA A 134 9.10 -17.71 -10.74
N LEU A 135 10.04 -16.79 -10.53
CA LEU A 135 11.40 -16.88 -11.09
C LEU A 135 12.16 -17.96 -10.30
N GLU A 136 12.69 -18.95 -11.00
CA GLU A 136 13.56 -19.96 -10.41
C GLU A 136 14.95 -19.37 -10.14
N LYS A 137 15.05 -18.59 -9.06
CA LYS A 137 16.27 -17.92 -8.62
C LYS A 137 16.40 -18.03 -7.11
N SER A 138 17.58 -18.39 -6.62
CA SER A 138 17.85 -18.42 -5.18
C SER A 138 17.77 -17.02 -4.58
N ILE A 139 17.34 -16.92 -3.32
CA ILE A 139 17.34 -15.66 -2.55
C ILE A 139 18.71 -14.98 -2.59
N GLN A 140 19.81 -15.75 -2.61
CA GLN A 140 21.16 -15.22 -2.72
C GLN A 140 21.39 -14.43 -4.02
N SER A 141 20.85 -14.91 -5.15
CA SER A 141 21.03 -14.27 -6.46
C SER A 141 20.22 -12.98 -6.64
N VAL A 142 19.11 -12.83 -5.90
CA VAL A 142 18.25 -11.64 -5.93
C VAL A 142 18.36 -10.79 -4.67
N GLY A 143 19.16 -11.23 -3.69
CA GLY A 143 19.31 -10.60 -2.39
C GLY A 143 20.25 -9.39 -2.38
N THR A 144 20.74 -8.99 -3.55
CA THR A 144 21.50 -7.75 -3.74
C THR A 144 20.72 -6.82 -4.64
N SER A 145 20.88 -5.51 -4.47
CA SER A 145 20.20 -4.52 -5.33
C SER A 145 20.54 -4.74 -6.82
N ALA A 146 21.78 -5.12 -7.14
CA ALA A 146 22.17 -5.46 -8.52
C ALA A 146 21.46 -6.72 -9.05
N GLY A 147 21.38 -7.76 -8.22
CA GLY A 147 20.66 -9.01 -8.52
C GLY A 147 19.17 -8.80 -8.74
N ALA A 148 18.54 -8.01 -7.87
CA ALA A 148 17.13 -7.60 -7.99
C ALA A 148 16.88 -6.86 -9.32
N LYS A 149 17.64 -5.79 -9.60
CA LYS A 149 17.52 -5.04 -10.86
C LYS A 149 17.73 -5.92 -12.09
N SER A 150 18.66 -6.87 -12.04
CA SER A 150 18.86 -7.86 -13.11
C SER A 150 17.66 -8.79 -13.29
N ALA A 151 17.04 -9.25 -12.19
CA ALA A 151 15.82 -10.04 -12.25
C ALA A 151 14.64 -9.26 -12.84
N LEU A 152 14.47 -8.00 -12.46
CA LEU A 152 13.45 -7.11 -13.03
C LEU A 152 13.58 -6.97 -14.54
N ARG A 153 14.80 -6.71 -15.04
CA ARG A 153 15.07 -6.62 -16.50
C ARG A 153 14.78 -7.92 -17.23
N LYS A 154 15.18 -9.08 -16.66
CA LYS A 154 14.86 -10.40 -17.24
C LYS A 154 13.36 -10.66 -17.30
N MET A 155 12.62 -10.30 -16.25
CA MET A 155 11.17 -10.44 -16.23
C MET A 155 10.50 -9.52 -17.26
N GLN A 156 10.98 -8.29 -17.41
CA GLN A 156 10.48 -7.36 -18.42
C GLN A 156 10.73 -7.90 -19.84
N ALA A 157 11.94 -8.40 -20.10
CA ALA A 157 12.29 -9.02 -21.38
C ALA A 157 11.36 -10.21 -21.66
N TYR A 158 11.18 -11.14 -20.71
CA TYR A 158 10.28 -12.28 -20.89
C TYR A 158 8.83 -11.85 -21.18
N HIS A 159 8.28 -10.88 -20.43
CA HIS A 159 6.92 -10.39 -20.65
C HIS A 159 6.72 -9.75 -22.02
N MET A 160 7.68 -8.96 -22.49
CA MET A 160 7.53 -8.25 -23.75
C MET A 160 7.99 -9.06 -24.97
N ASP A 161 9.04 -9.85 -24.83
CA ASP A 161 9.65 -10.58 -25.95
C ASP A 161 9.00 -11.95 -26.13
N SER A 162 8.74 -12.67 -25.03
CA SER A 162 8.10 -14.00 -25.08
C SER A 162 6.57 -13.90 -25.03
N ARG A 163 6.00 -13.11 -24.10
CA ARG A 163 4.53 -12.96 -23.98
C ARG A 163 3.92 -11.85 -24.84
N LYS A 164 4.75 -11.07 -25.55
CA LYS A 164 4.32 -9.98 -26.45
C LYS A 164 3.53 -8.85 -25.78
N TRP A 165 3.64 -8.70 -24.46
CA TRP A 165 2.99 -7.62 -23.73
C TRP A 165 3.65 -6.27 -23.98
N GLY A 166 2.92 -5.18 -23.75
CA GLY A 166 3.46 -3.82 -23.91
C GLY A 166 4.51 -3.42 -22.87
N ASP A 167 4.57 -4.09 -21.73
CA ASP A 167 5.56 -3.88 -20.68
C ASP A 167 5.55 -5.05 -19.70
N LEU A 168 6.33 -4.97 -18.63
CA LEU A 168 6.19 -5.78 -17.43
C LEU A 168 4.70 -5.92 -17.02
N GLY A 169 4.28 -7.12 -16.63
CA GLY A 169 2.89 -7.37 -16.25
C GLY A 169 2.43 -6.60 -15.02
N TYR A 170 3.33 -6.41 -14.04
CA TYR A 170 3.06 -5.85 -12.72
C TYR A 170 3.28 -4.33 -12.62
N HIS A 171 2.52 -3.64 -11.77
CA HIS A 171 2.69 -2.19 -11.52
C HIS A 171 3.82 -1.88 -10.54
N PHE A 172 4.05 -2.74 -9.56
CA PHE A 172 5.13 -2.62 -8.58
C PHE A 172 5.77 -3.98 -8.32
N LEU A 173 7.06 -3.96 -7.93
CA LEU A 173 7.80 -5.14 -7.50
C LEU A 173 8.54 -4.84 -6.20
N ILE A 174 8.72 -5.85 -5.37
CA ILE A 174 9.41 -5.75 -4.09
C ILE A 174 10.52 -6.80 -4.08
N ASP A 175 11.75 -6.38 -3.81
CA ASP A 175 12.88 -7.31 -3.65
C ASP A 175 12.98 -7.85 -2.20
N PRO A 176 13.83 -8.85 -1.93
CA PRO A 176 13.95 -9.40 -0.58
C PRO A 176 14.50 -8.40 0.46
N GLN A 177 15.04 -7.26 0.04
CA GLN A 177 15.50 -6.17 0.92
C GLN A 177 14.36 -5.17 1.21
N GLY A 178 13.19 -5.36 0.60
CA GLY A 178 12.04 -4.47 0.75
C GLY A 178 12.09 -3.23 -0.14
N GLN A 179 13.01 -3.15 -1.11
CA GLN A 179 13.01 -2.03 -2.07
C GLN A 179 11.82 -2.18 -3.01
N VAL A 180 11.06 -1.11 -3.19
CA VAL A 180 9.90 -1.06 -4.09
C VAL A 180 10.33 -0.45 -5.42
N TYR A 181 10.07 -1.16 -6.51
CA TYR A 181 10.40 -0.71 -7.86
C TYR A 181 9.13 -0.42 -8.65
N GLN A 182 9.14 0.68 -9.39
CA GLN A 182 8.12 1.00 -10.37
C GLN A 182 8.21 0.02 -11.55
N GLY A 183 7.13 -0.73 -11.78
CA GLY A 183 6.90 -1.55 -12.97
C GLY A 183 6.09 -0.78 -14.02
N ARG A 184 5.01 -1.39 -14.52
CA ARG A 184 4.07 -0.77 -15.46
C ARG A 184 3.43 0.46 -14.84
N SER A 185 3.30 1.54 -15.61
CA SER A 185 2.63 2.75 -15.15
C SER A 185 1.16 2.49 -14.82
N LEU A 186 0.67 3.10 -13.73
CA LEU A 186 -0.74 3.06 -13.31
C LEU A 186 -1.69 3.73 -14.32
N TYR A 187 -1.16 4.43 -15.33
CA TYR A 187 -1.94 4.92 -16.47
C TYR A 187 -2.43 3.78 -17.38
N TRP A 188 -1.78 2.62 -17.32
CA TRP A 188 -2.09 1.45 -18.14
C TRP A 188 -2.59 0.29 -17.26
N GLN A 189 -3.51 -0.50 -17.82
CA GLN A 189 -3.96 -1.75 -17.23
C GLN A 189 -2.78 -2.71 -17.04
N GLY A 190 -2.77 -3.44 -15.93
CA GLY A 190 -1.80 -4.53 -15.69
C GLY A 190 -2.03 -5.71 -16.65
N ALA A 191 -1.05 -6.61 -16.76
CA ALA A 191 -1.21 -7.90 -17.44
C ALA A 191 -0.94 -9.07 -16.48
N HIS A 192 -1.27 -8.87 -15.21
CA HIS A 192 -0.91 -9.78 -14.11
C HIS A 192 -2.10 -10.57 -13.55
N ALA A 193 -3.31 -10.04 -13.71
CA ALA A 193 -4.55 -10.65 -13.24
C ALA A 193 -5.58 -10.59 -14.38
N GLY A 194 -5.70 -11.68 -15.12
CA GLY A 194 -6.64 -11.88 -16.23
C GLY A 194 -6.82 -13.37 -16.54
N HIS A 195 -7.99 -13.72 -17.09
CA HIS A 195 -8.77 -14.98 -16.95
C HIS A 195 -9.56 -14.95 -15.63
N ASP A 196 -10.89 -14.73 -15.58
CA ASP A 196 -11.98 -15.33 -16.37
C ASP A 196 -12.88 -14.32 -17.11
N LYS A 197 -13.19 -14.61 -18.37
CA LYS A 197 -14.48 -14.32 -18.99
C LYS A 197 -15.12 -15.66 -19.34
#